data_AF-A0A7R9PS85-F1
#
_entry.id   AF-A0A7R9PS85-F1
#
_cell.length_a   1.000
_cell.length_b   1.000
_cell.length_c   1.000
_cell.angle_alpha   90.00
_cell.angle_beta   90.00
_cell.angle_gamma   90.00
#
_symmetry.space_group_name_H-M   'P 1'
#
loop_
_entity.id
_entity.type
_entity.pdbx_description
1 polymer ?
#
loop_
_entity_poly.entity_id
_entity_poly.type
_entity_poly.pdbx_seq_one_letter_code
_entity_poly.pdbx_strand_id
1 'polypeptide(L)'
;MVHNGIEYGDMQLICEAYHLMKSALGISPDEMSKVFEEWNKGELDSFLIEITKDILKFKDKDGSFLVEKIRDSAGQKGTGKWTAIAALDYGVPVTLIGESVFSRCLSSLKDERKHASTVLKGPAETKYKGDKKQFLEHIRQASINFPT
;
A
#
# COMPACT_ATOMS: atom_id res chain seq x y z
N MET A 1 13.04 13.24 11.26
CA MET A 1 11.78 12.71 11.81
C MET A 1 10.68 12.79 10.77
N VAL A 2 10.32 14.00 10.31
CA VAL A 2 9.25 14.23 9.33
C VAL A 2 9.43 13.47 8.00
N HIS A 3 10.64 13.40 7.43
CA HIS A 3 10.85 12.64 6.17
C HIS A 3 10.42 11.17 6.28
N ASN A 4 10.70 10.53 7.42
CA ASN A 4 10.28 9.14 7.67
C ASN A 4 8.77 9.02 7.83
N GLY A 5 8.13 10.07 8.36
CA GLY A 5 6.67 10.14 8.41
C GLY A 5 6.08 10.20 7.00
N ILE A 6 6.62 11.05 6.14
CA ILE A 6 6.21 11.18 4.73
C ILE A 6 6.41 9.84 3.99
N GLU A 7 7.59 9.22 4.14
CA GLU A 7 7.88 7.91 3.55
C GLU A 7 6.89 6.82 4.00
N TYR A 8 6.45 6.85 5.27
CA TYR A 8 5.43 5.89 5.74
C TYR A 8 4.11 6.11 5.03
N GLY A 9 3.74 7.38 4.81
CA GLY A 9 2.59 7.77 4.00
C GLY A 9 2.65 7.24 2.59
N ASP A 10 3.73 7.55 1.87
CA ASP A 10 3.92 7.15 0.47
C ASP A 10 3.87 5.63 0.31
N MET A 11 4.58 4.89 1.18
CA MET A 11 4.54 3.43 1.17
C MET A 11 3.14 2.88 1.42
N GLN A 12 2.38 3.47 2.35
CA GLN A 12 1.02 3.03 2.67
C GLN A 12 0.06 3.25 1.49
N LEU A 13 0.17 4.41 0.81
CA LEU A 13 -0.61 4.70 -0.40
C LEU A 13 -0.33 3.70 -1.52
N ILE A 14 0.94 3.37 -1.74
CA ILE A 14 1.35 2.35 -2.71
C ILE A 14 0.78 0.98 -2.31
N CYS A 15 0.81 0.62 -1.02
CA CYS A 15 0.21 -0.62 -0.53
C CYS A 15 -1.31 -0.68 -0.78
N GLU A 16 -2.02 0.43 -0.63
CA GLU A 16 -3.46 0.51 -0.91
C GLU A 16 -3.77 0.38 -2.40
N ALA A 17 -3.00 1.06 -3.27
CA ALA A 17 -3.08 0.90 -4.72
C ALA A 17 -2.84 -0.57 -5.12
N TYR A 18 -1.78 -1.20 -4.60
CA TYR A 18 -1.50 -2.63 -4.78
C TYR A 18 -2.68 -3.50 -4.31
N HIS A 19 -3.24 -3.22 -3.13
CA HIS A 19 -4.35 -3.99 -2.58
C HIS A 19 -5.60 -3.89 -3.46
N LEU A 20 -5.93 -2.70 -3.98
CA LEU A 20 -7.06 -2.50 -4.89
C LEU A 20 -6.87 -3.25 -6.21
N MET A 21 -5.68 -3.18 -6.81
CA MET A 21 -5.34 -3.94 -8.02
C MET A 21 -5.49 -5.45 -7.80
N LYS A 22 -4.99 -5.97 -6.68
CA LYS A 22 -5.06 -7.40 -6.34
C LYS A 22 -6.48 -7.85 -6.01
N SER A 23 -7.11 -7.17 -5.06
CA SER A 23 -8.38 -7.59 -4.48
C SER A 23 -9.55 -7.28 -5.40
N ALA A 24 -9.62 -6.09 -5.98
CA ALA A 24 -10.75 -5.67 -6.81
C ALA A 24 -10.58 -6.07 -8.28
N LEU A 25 -9.41 -5.87 -8.88
CA LEU A 25 -9.17 -6.14 -10.31
C LEU A 25 -8.65 -7.56 -10.60
N GLY A 26 -8.05 -8.22 -9.60
CA GLY A 26 -7.50 -9.57 -9.75
C GLY A 26 -6.34 -9.65 -10.74
N ILE A 27 -5.61 -8.56 -10.96
CA ILE A 27 -4.43 -8.58 -11.84
C ILE A 27 -3.23 -9.19 -11.12
N SER A 28 -2.32 -9.79 -11.88
CA SER A 28 -1.13 -10.48 -11.39
C SER A 28 0.01 -9.52 -11.02
N PRO A 29 1.02 -9.94 -10.22
CA PRO A 29 2.20 -9.12 -9.94
C PRO A 29 2.93 -8.63 -11.20
N ASP A 30 3.05 -9.48 -12.23
CA ASP A 30 3.65 -9.10 -13.52
C ASP A 30 2.84 -7.99 -14.23
N GLU A 31 1.50 -8.04 -14.17
CA GLU A 31 0.65 -6.98 -14.73
C GLU A 31 0.75 -5.69 -13.91
N MET A 32 0.74 -5.78 -12.58
CA MET A 32 0.93 -4.63 -11.69
C MET A 32 2.30 -3.98 -11.93
N SER A 33 3.36 -4.77 -12.11
CA SER A 33 4.71 -4.25 -12.42
C SER A 33 4.70 -3.35 -13.66
N LYS A 34 3.93 -3.70 -14.70
CA LYS A 34 3.82 -2.88 -15.91
C LYS A 34 3.03 -1.59 -15.66
N VAL A 35 1.99 -1.65 -14.84
CA VAL A 35 1.21 -0.47 -14.43
C VAL A 35 2.10 0.51 -13.66
N PHE A 36 2.84 0.03 -12.65
CA PHE A 36 3.77 0.88 -11.90
C PHE A 36 4.92 1.40 -12.77
N GLU A 37 5.39 0.63 -13.76
CA GLU A 37 6.36 1.12 -14.75
C GLU A 37 5.81 2.29 -15.60
N GLU A 38 4.54 2.20 -16.03
CA GLU A 38 3.88 3.28 -16.76
C GLU A 38 3.71 4.52 -15.87
N TRP A 39 3.26 4.34 -14.64
CA TRP A 39 3.11 5.43 -13.68
C TRP A 39 4.42 6.14 -13.37
N ASN A 40 5.55 5.40 -13.32
CA ASN A 40 6.88 5.96 -13.12
C ASN A 40 7.40 6.79 -14.30
N LYS A 41 6.69 6.84 -15.44
CA LYS A 41 7.04 7.70 -16.59
C LYS A 41 6.27 9.02 -16.58
N GLY A 42 5.35 9.20 -15.62
CA GLY A 42 4.49 10.37 -15.49
C GLY A 42 4.64 11.07 -14.15
N GLU A 43 3.53 11.61 -13.64
CA GLU A 43 3.50 12.43 -12.41
C GLU A 43 3.87 11.68 -11.13
N LEU A 44 3.83 10.33 -11.16
CA LEU A 44 4.21 9.48 -10.02
C LEU A 44 5.67 9.02 -10.10
N ASP A 45 6.49 9.59 -11.00
CA ASP A 45 7.92 9.29 -11.08
C ASP A 45 8.61 9.52 -9.72
N SER A 46 8.99 8.43 -9.07
CA SER A 46 9.61 8.46 -7.75
C SER A 46 10.35 7.16 -7.48
N PHE A 47 11.35 7.25 -6.61
CA PHE A 47 12.15 6.08 -6.21
C PHE A 47 11.28 4.94 -5.63
N LEU A 48 10.25 5.25 -4.84
CA LEU A 48 9.37 4.23 -4.24
C LEU A 48 8.52 3.51 -5.29
N ILE A 49 8.06 4.21 -6.33
CA ILE A 49 7.33 3.60 -7.45
C ILE A 49 8.29 2.75 -8.30
N GLU A 50 9.51 3.22 -8.54
CA GLU A 50 10.55 2.49 -9.26
C GLU A 50 10.90 1.16 -8.58
N ILE A 51 11.15 1.15 -7.27
CA ILE A 51 11.44 -0.11 -6.57
C ILE A 51 10.20 -0.99 -6.48
N THR A 52 8.99 -0.43 -6.48
CA THR A 52 7.74 -1.21 -6.43
C THR A 52 7.55 -2.04 -7.69
N LYS A 53 7.75 -1.47 -8.89
CA LYS A 53 7.73 -2.28 -10.14
C LYS A 53 8.78 -3.40 -10.08
N ASP A 54 9.94 -3.14 -9.49
CA ASP A 54 11.04 -4.10 -9.44
C ASP A 54 10.82 -5.21 -8.41
N ILE A 55 10.15 -4.92 -7.30
CA ILE A 55 9.71 -5.91 -6.31
C ILE A 55 8.64 -6.83 -6.91
N LEU A 56 7.67 -6.27 -7.65
CA LEU A 56 6.56 -7.03 -8.21
C LEU A 56 6.98 -8.04 -9.28
N LYS A 57 8.02 -7.73 -10.06
CA LYS A 57 8.59 -8.64 -11.07
C LYS A 57 9.55 -9.69 -10.49
N PHE A 58 9.97 -9.55 -9.22
CA PHE A 58 10.99 -10.41 -8.64
C PHE A 58 10.45 -11.82 -8.35
N LYS A 59 11.10 -12.83 -8.93
CA LYS A 59 10.77 -14.25 -8.75
C LYS A 59 11.77 -14.94 -7.84
N ASP A 60 11.25 -15.80 -6.96
CA ASP A 60 12.05 -16.69 -6.12
C ASP A 60 12.58 -17.87 -6.96
N LYS A 61 13.44 -18.71 -6.36
CA LYS A 61 14.10 -19.85 -7.03
C LYS A 61 13.15 -20.86 -7.65
N ASP A 62 11.93 -20.95 -7.14
CA ASP A 62 10.87 -21.84 -7.65
C ASP A 62 10.02 -21.20 -8.75
N GLY A 63 10.35 -19.97 -9.17
CA GLY A 63 9.63 -19.23 -10.22
C GLY A 63 8.38 -18.50 -9.72
N SER A 64 8.00 -18.63 -8.44
CA SER A 64 6.90 -17.87 -7.85
C SER A 64 7.30 -16.44 -7.52
N PHE A 65 6.35 -15.50 -7.48
CA PHE A 65 6.62 -14.11 -7.10
C PHE A 65 6.99 -14.02 -5.62
N LEU A 66 8.15 -13.46 -5.31
CA LEU A 66 8.64 -13.38 -3.93
C LEU A 66 7.68 -12.58 -3.03
N VAL A 67 7.09 -11.51 -3.57
CA VAL A 67 6.15 -10.65 -2.84
C VAL A 67 4.96 -11.41 -2.23
N GLU A 68 4.52 -12.51 -2.85
CA GLU A 68 3.41 -13.33 -2.38
C GLU A 68 3.80 -14.26 -1.21
N LYS A 69 5.10 -14.43 -0.95
CA LYS A 69 5.65 -15.27 0.12
C LYS A 69 6.11 -14.47 1.34
N ILE A 70 6.27 -13.15 1.19
CA ILE A 70 6.70 -12.28 2.28
C ILE A 70 5.59 -12.22 3.34
N ARG A 71 5.98 -12.42 4.60
CA ARG A 71 5.06 -12.26 5.74
C ARG A 71 4.56 -10.82 5.79
N ASP A 72 3.23 -10.65 5.77
CA ASP A 72 2.50 -9.36 5.83
C ASP A 72 2.50 -8.77 7.25
N SER A 73 3.68 -8.51 7.79
CA SER A 73 3.89 -7.92 9.10
C SER A 73 4.99 -6.87 8.98
N ALA A 74 4.61 -5.60 8.85
CA ALA A 74 5.53 -4.51 8.63
C ALA A 74 6.24 -4.10 9.93
N GLY A 75 7.57 -4.24 9.95
CA GLY A 75 8.40 -3.69 11.02
C GLY A 75 8.48 -2.17 10.98
N GLN A 76 8.83 -1.55 12.12
CA GLN A 76 9.10 -0.12 12.23
C GLN A 76 10.14 0.18 13.31
N LYS A 77 10.95 1.23 13.11
CA LYS A 77 11.97 1.69 14.06
C LYS A 77 11.52 2.86 14.94
N GLY A 78 10.24 3.25 14.85
CA GLY A 78 9.61 4.27 15.70
C GLY A 78 9.62 5.71 15.15
N THR A 79 10.33 6.00 14.07
CA THR A 79 10.45 7.37 13.53
C THR A 79 9.15 7.92 12.92
N GLY A 80 8.33 7.07 12.30
CA GLY A 80 6.97 7.44 11.87
C GLY A 80 6.07 7.79 13.06
N LYS A 81 6.12 6.98 14.13
CA LYS A 81 5.41 7.22 15.39
C LYS A 81 5.76 8.57 16.01
N TRP A 82 7.03 8.96 16.01
CA TRP A 82 7.44 10.27 16.55
C TRP A 82 6.86 11.44 15.77
N THR A 83 6.72 11.33 14.44
CA THR A 83 6.07 12.36 13.62
C THR A 83 4.59 12.52 14.01
N ALA A 84 3.89 11.40 14.19
CA ALA A 84 2.48 11.42 14.62
C ALA A 84 2.30 11.99 16.04
N ILE A 85 3.20 11.68 16.97
CA ILE A 85 3.17 12.25 18.33
C ILE A 85 3.40 13.77 18.28
N ALA A 86 4.43 14.22 17.55
CA ALA A 86 4.69 15.65 17.42
C ALA A 86 3.50 16.40 16.80
N ALA A 87 2.82 15.81 15.81
CA ALA A 87 1.60 16.37 15.24
C ALA A 87 0.50 16.60 16.28
N LEU A 88 0.32 15.65 17.21
CA LEU A 88 -0.63 15.79 18.33
C LEU A 88 -0.21 16.89 19.29
N ASP A 89 1.08 16.96 19.65
CA ASP A 89 1.61 17.99 20.56
C ASP A 89 1.42 19.41 20.00
N TYR A 90 1.56 19.57 18.69
CA TYR A 90 1.37 20.86 18.00
C TYR A 90 -0.09 21.12 17.56
N GLY A 91 -1.01 20.17 17.75
CA GLY A 91 -2.39 20.31 17.29
C GLY A 91 -2.54 20.38 15.75
N VAL A 92 -1.61 19.77 15.01
CA VAL A 92 -1.60 19.78 13.54
C VAL A 92 -2.14 18.46 13.00
N PRO A 93 -3.12 18.48 12.07
CA PRO A 93 -3.71 17.25 11.55
C PRO A 93 -2.78 16.60 10.51
N VAL A 94 -2.08 15.53 10.90
CA VAL A 94 -1.25 14.71 10.00
C VAL A 94 -1.83 13.30 9.90
N THR A 95 -3.08 13.22 9.46
CA THR A 95 -3.91 12.00 9.47
C THR A 95 -3.30 10.87 8.65
N LEU A 96 -2.85 11.14 7.43
CA LEU A 96 -2.27 10.14 6.53
C LEU A 96 -1.06 9.43 7.14
N ILE A 97 -0.14 10.18 7.76
CA ILE A 97 1.03 9.60 8.42
C ILE A 97 0.60 8.84 9.68
N GLY A 98 -0.35 9.35 10.44
CA GLY A 98 -0.92 8.66 11.60
C GLY A 98 -1.51 7.30 11.24
N GLU A 99 -2.37 7.25 10.22
CA GLU A 99 -2.97 6.01 9.72
C GLU A 99 -1.94 5.06 9.14
N SER A 100 -0.89 5.57 8.50
CA SER A 100 0.23 4.74 8.02
C SER A 100 0.97 4.04 9.16
N VAL A 101 1.10 4.70 10.32
CA VAL A 101 1.65 4.08 11.53
C VAL A 101 0.68 3.02 12.08
N PHE A 102 -0.62 3.31 12.15
CA PHE A 102 -1.62 2.34 12.63
C PHE A 102 -1.75 1.12 11.73
N SER A 103 -1.69 1.28 10.41
CA SER A 103 -1.69 0.18 9.44
C SER A 103 -0.51 -0.78 9.66
N ARG A 104 0.69 -0.27 9.99
CA ARG A 104 1.84 -1.11 10.36
C ARG A 104 1.59 -1.86 11.67
N CYS A 105 1.05 -1.20 12.68
CA CYS A 105 0.66 -1.83 13.94
C CYS A 105 -0.36 -2.96 13.70
N LEU A 106 -1.41 -2.70 12.91
CA LEU A 106 -2.43 -3.68 12.56
C LEU A 106 -1.85 -4.88 11.80
N SER A 107 -0.89 -4.64 10.88
CA SER A 107 -0.20 -5.72 10.19
C SER A 107 0.60 -6.62 11.15
N SER A 108 1.10 -6.07 12.26
CA SER A 108 1.86 -6.84 13.26
C SER A 108 0.97 -7.73 14.14
N LEU A 109 -0.32 -7.41 14.27
CA LEU A 109 -1.33 -8.23 14.96
C LEU A 109 -1.81 -9.39 14.08
N LYS A 110 -0.86 -10.18 13.55
CA LYS A 110 -1.14 -11.19 12.51
C LYS A 110 -2.05 -12.31 13.02
N ASP A 111 -1.83 -12.78 14.24
CA ASP A 111 -2.56 -13.92 14.79
C ASP A 111 -4.00 -13.51 15.15
N GLU A 112 -4.19 -12.30 15.66
CA GLU A 112 -5.50 -11.69 15.88
C GLU A 112 -6.25 -11.50 14.56
N ARG A 113 -5.59 -10.99 13.51
CA ARG A 113 -6.21 -10.85 12.17
C ARG A 113 -6.63 -12.21 11.59
N LYS A 114 -5.78 -13.24 11.73
CA LYS A 114 -6.11 -14.60 11.31
C LYS A 114 -7.33 -15.13 12.06
N HIS A 115 -7.37 -14.98 13.39
CA HIS A 115 -8.51 -15.40 14.19
C HIS A 115 -9.78 -14.62 13.81
N ALA A 116 -9.70 -13.29 13.70
CA ALA A 116 -10.83 -12.45 13.31
C ALA A 116 -11.40 -12.84 11.93
N SER A 117 -10.55 -13.26 10.98
CA SER A 117 -11.00 -13.71 9.65
C SER A 117 -11.86 -14.97 9.65
N THR A 118 -11.84 -15.78 10.72
CA THR A 118 -12.72 -16.95 10.85
C THR A 118 -14.07 -16.61 11.48
N VAL A 119 -14.18 -15.43 12.11
CA VAL A 119 -15.36 -14.98 12.86
C VAL A 119 -16.13 -13.88 12.11
N LEU A 120 -15.41 -12.89 11.57
CA LEU A 120 -15.98 -11.74 10.89
C LEU A 120 -16.18 -12.04 9.40
N LYS A 121 -17.39 -11.78 8.90
CA LYS A 121 -17.73 -11.95 7.49
C LYS A 121 -17.63 -10.62 6.75
N GLY A 122 -16.95 -10.63 5.61
CA GLY A 122 -16.95 -9.52 4.66
C GLY A 122 -18.11 -9.59 3.66
N PRO A 123 -18.24 -8.61 2.76
CA PRO A 123 -19.19 -8.65 1.65
C PRO A 123 -18.92 -9.86 0.74
N ALA A 124 -19.99 -10.42 0.15
CA ALA A 124 -19.91 -11.62 -0.68
C ALA A 124 -19.22 -11.38 -2.03
N GLU A 125 -19.28 -10.15 -2.56
CA GLU A 125 -18.65 -9.77 -3.82
C GLU A 125 -17.81 -8.51 -3.64
N THR A 126 -16.52 -8.62 -3.96
CA THR A 126 -15.53 -7.52 -3.88
C THR A 126 -14.83 -7.26 -5.21
N LYS A 127 -15.14 -8.08 -6.23
CA LYS A 127 -14.53 -7.96 -7.56
C LYS A 127 -15.22 -6.88 -8.37
N TYR A 128 -14.41 -6.00 -8.95
CA TYR A 128 -14.90 -4.96 -9.83
C TYR A 128 -15.20 -5.57 -11.22
N LYS A 129 -16.39 -5.30 -11.75
CA LYS A 129 -16.88 -5.83 -13.04
C LYS A 129 -16.87 -4.81 -14.17
N GLY A 130 -16.48 -3.56 -13.91
CA GLY A 130 -16.44 -2.50 -14.90
C GLY A 130 -15.13 -2.46 -15.70
N ASP A 131 -14.83 -1.31 -16.30
CA ASP A 131 -13.60 -1.13 -17.08
C ASP A 131 -12.36 -1.08 -16.18
N LYS A 132 -11.51 -2.10 -16.33
CA LYS A 132 -10.24 -2.20 -15.60
C LYS A 132 -9.32 -1.02 -15.87
N LYS A 133 -9.26 -0.51 -17.11
CA LYS A 133 -8.37 0.60 -17.47
C LYS A 133 -8.81 1.88 -16.77
N GLN A 134 -10.11 2.18 -16.81
CA GLN A 134 -10.69 3.30 -16.09
C GLN A 134 -10.43 3.18 -14.57
N PHE A 135 -10.61 1.99 -13.99
CA PHE A 135 -10.33 1.79 -12.57
C PHE A 135 -8.86 2.01 -12.22
N LEU A 136 -7.92 1.55 -13.05
CA LEU A 136 -6.49 1.79 -12.86
C LEU A 136 -6.17 3.29 -12.92
N GLU A 137 -6.76 4.05 -13.85
CA GLU A 137 -6.58 5.50 -13.90
C GLU A 137 -7.16 6.19 -12.65
N HIS A 138 -8.30 5.73 -12.14
CA HIS A 138 -8.84 6.24 -10.88
C HIS A 138 -7.90 5.99 -9.69
N ILE A 139 -7.27 4.80 -9.61
CA ILE A 139 -6.25 4.55 -8.58
C ILE A 139 -5.08 5.52 -8.76
N ARG A 140 -4.57 5.69 -9.99
CA ARG A 140 -3.44 6.60 -10.28
C ARG A 140 -3.74 8.03 -9.83
N GLN A 141 -4.91 8.55 -10.19
CA GLN A 141 -5.34 9.90 -9.82
C GLN A 141 -5.50 10.06 -8.30
N ALA A 142 -6.06 9.06 -7.62
CA ALA A 142 -6.18 9.06 -6.17
C ALA A 142 -4.83 9.05 -5.45
N SER A 143 -3.78 8.50 -6.07
CA SER A 143 -2.40 8.53 -5.54
C SER A 143 -1.68 9.86 -5.77
N ILE A 144 -2.22 10.76 -6.59
CA ILE A 144 -1.61 12.06 -6.92
C ILE A 144 -2.32 13.20 -6.20
N ASN A 145 -3.65 13.20 -6.26
CA ASN A 145 -4.46 14.31 -5.79
C ASN A 145 -5.02 14.02 -4.39
N PHE A 146 -4.31 14.50 -3.37
CA PHE A 146 -4.93 14.72 -2.06
C PHE A 146 -5.72 16.02 -2.14
N PRO A 147 -7.06 16.01 -2.00
CA PRO A 147 -7.78 17.25 -1.75
C PRO A 147 -7.22 17.87 -0.48
N THR A 148 -6.61 19.04 -0.63
CA THR A 148 -6.29 19.94 0.48
C THR A 148 -7.54 20.67 0.93
#